data_AF-A0A7V1FV06-F1
#
_entry.id   AF-A0A7V1FV06-F1
#
_cell.length_a   1.000
_cell.length_b   1.000
_cell.length_c   1.000
_cell.angle_alpha   90.00
_cell.angle_beta   90.00
_cell.angle_gamma   90.00
#
_symmetry.space_group_name_H-M   'P 1'
#
loop_
_entity.id
_entity.type
_entity.pdbx_description
1 polymer ?
#
loop_
_entity_poly.entity_id
_entity_poly.type
_entity_poly.pdbx_seq_one_letter_code
_entity_poly.pdbx_strand_id
1 'polypeptide(L)'
;MDTAGLQRKLESIEGRGYKAYRQLRGAYSFPRFTLHVDYVQGDPFAAPSRLRARVPQAEAGFDADLFSNPSRRVALEDYLARAFDKAITRHVKGRRGTGKSGLVNIDSGGQEILERTAAVVNMEYVEVRFAVGLPARGRRCLGREALEILAGEVPRLVDDSLLLRSLDRDGLREHVATAEDQDWLRSRLESMGLAAFVVDGAILPRQSGIDDRPLSPGGVIRFRSPGELGVEVQLPNRGRVRGMGVPEGLTLVVGGGYHGKSTLLKAMERGVYNHVPGDGREGVVTRED
;
A
#
# COMPACT_ATOMS: atom_id res chain seq x y z
N MET A 1 23.96 -2.49 -16.74
CA MET A 1 24.46 -3.88 -16.86
C MET A 1 23.27 -4.78 -17.12
N ASP A 2 23.45 -5.92 -17.75
CA ASP A 2 22.38 -6.91 -17.94
C ASP A 2 22.33 -7.92 -16.77
N THR A 3 21.35 -8.81 -16.77
CA THR A 3 21.22 -9.89 -15.78
C THR A 3 22.47 -10.79 -15.73
N ALA A 4 23.13 -11.04 -16.86
CA ALA A 4 24.37 -11.81 -16.91
C ALA A 4 25.54 -11.09 -16.19
N GLY A 5 25.60 -9.76 -16.28
CA GLY A 5 26.52 -8.93 -15.51
C GLY A 5 26.26 -8.99 -14.00
N LEU A 6 24.99 -9.00 -13.59
CA LEU A 6 24.61 -9.19 -12.18
C LEU A 6 25.06 -10.56 -11.66
N GLN A 7 24.81 -11.62 -12.43
CA GLN A 7 25.21 -12.99 -12.09
C GLN A 7 26.72 -13.10 -11.88
N ARG A 8 27.52 -12.65 -12.87
CA ARG A 8 28.99 -12.69 -12.77
C ARG A 8 29.52 -11.94 -11.54
N LYS A 9 28.93 -10.78 -11.21
CA LYS A 9 29.28 -10.05 -9.99
C LYS A 9 28.99 -10.87 -8.74
N LEU A 10 27.79 -11.44 -8.64
CA LEU A 10 27.35 -12.22 -7.48
C LEU A 10 28.20 -13.48 -7.27
N GLU A 11 28.53 -14.19 -8.34
CA GLU A 11 29.45 -15.32 -8.32
C GLU A 11 30.85 -14.91 -7.85
N SER A 12 31.37 -13.77 -8.34
CA SER A 12 32.70 -13.26 -7.96
C SER A 12 32.82 -12.81 -6.50
N ILE A 13 31.70 -12.57 -5.82
CA ILE A 13 31.67 -12.16 -4.41
C ILE A 13 31.30 -13.30 -3.46
N GLU A 14 30.98 -14.48 -3.97
CA GLU A 14 30.68 -15.67 -3.16
C GLU A 14 31.80 -15.91 -2.13
N GLY A 15 31.40 -16.05 -0.86
CA GLY A 15 32.34 -16.26 0.24
C GLY A 15 33.28 -15.09 0.55
N ARG A 16 33.25 -13.95 -0.16
CA ARG A 16 34.08 -12.79 0.20
C ARG A 16 33.52 -12.07 1.44
N GLY A 17 34.30 -11.16 2.02
CA GLY A 17 33.82 -10.34 3.13
C GLY A 17 32.63 -9.46 2.71
N TYR A 18 31.69 -9.24 3.63
CA TYR A 18 30.37 -8.65 3.36
C TYR A 18 30.39 -7.32 2.57
N LYS A 19 31.43 -6.49 2.81
CA LYS A 19 31.64 -5.22 2.09
C LYS A 19 31.70 -5.40 0.56
N ALA A 20 32.00 -6.60 0.06
CA ALA A 20 32.01 -6.91 -1.36
C ALA A 20 30.65 -6.66 -2.05
N TYR A 21 29.53 -6.76 -1.32
CA TYR A 21 28.21 -6.42 -1.86
C TYR A 21 28.09 -4.97 -2.35
N ARG A 22 28.94 -4.03 -1.89
CA ARG A 22 28.92 -2.64 -2.38
C ARG A 22 29.10 -2.53 -3.89
N GLN A 23 29.74 -3.53 -4.51
CA GLN A 23 29.92 -3.63 -5.96
C GLN A 23 28.60 -3.86 -6.72
N LEU A 24 27.52 -4.24 -6.01
CA LEU A 24 26.20 -4.40 -6.58
C LEU A 24 25.49 -3.09 -6.87
N ARG A 25 25.94 -1.94 -6.33
CA ARG A 25 25.30 -0.65 -6.64
C ARG A 25 25.23 -0.40 -8.15
N GLY A 26 24.11 0.16 -8.60
CA GLY A 26 23.88 0.48 -10.00
C GLY A 26 22.55 -0.06 -10.53
N ALA A 27 22.41 -0.05 -11.86
CA ALA A 27 21.21 -0.48 -12.56
C ALA A 27 21.46 -1.74 -13.42
N TYR A 28 20.51 -2.67 -13.34
CA TYR A 28 20.53 -3.94 -14.04
C TYR A 28 19.27 -4.11 -14.87
N SER A 29 19.43 -4.26 -16.19
CA SER A 29 18.34 -4.46 -17.12
C SER A 29 17.89 -5.92 -17.09
N PHE A 30 16.61 -6.12 -16.79
CA PHE A 30 15.88 -7.36 -16.95
C PHE A 30 14.92 -7.24 -18.15
N PRO A 31 14.36 -8.34 -18.66
CA PRO A 31 13.52 -8.29 -19.86
C PRO A 31 12.35 -7.29 -19.80
N ARG A 32 11.69 -7.14 -18.64
CA ARG A 32 10.52 -6.26 -18.48
C ARG A 32 10.75 -5.04 -17.60
N PHE A 33 11.88 -4.97 -16.89
CA PHE A 33 12.10 -3.95 -15.88
C PHE A 33 13.58 -3.66 -15.67
N THR A 34 13.88 -2.54 -15.03
CA THR A 34 15.22 -2.24 -14.55
C THR A 34 15.26 -2.34 -13.03
N LEU A 35 16.20 -3.14 -12.52
CA LEU A 35 16.50 -3.24 -11.10
C LEU A 35 17.57 -2.22 -10.74
N HIS A 36 17.25 -1.30 -9.84
CA HIS A 36 18.18 -0.36 -9.25
C HIS A 36 18.58 -0.82 -7.85
N VAL A 37 19.88 -0.85 -7.58
CA VAL A 37 20.44 -1.07 -6.25
C VAL A 37 21.03 0.26 -5.77
N ASP A 38 20.21 1.05 -5.08
CA ASP A 38 20.58 2.42 -4.68
C ASP A 38 21.49 2.42 -3.44
N TYR A 39 21.14 1.57 -2.46
CA TYR A 39 21.89 1.43 -1.23
C TYR A 39 22.14 -0.03 -0.90
N VAL A 40 23.38 -0.32 -0.49
CA VAL A 40 23.80 -1.64 -0.02
C VAL A 40 24.14 -1.54 1.45
N GLN A 41 23.54 -2.40 2.26
CA GLN A 41 23.77 -2.45 3.70
C GLN A 41 25.22 -2.76 4.06
N GLY A 42 25.72 -2.12 5.13
CA GLY A 42 27.12 -2.25 5.56
C GLY A 42 27.46 -3.59 6.21
N ASP A 43 26.46 -4.25 6.78
CA ASP A 43 26.57 -5.52 7.50
C ASP A 43 25.23 -6.30 7.47
N PRO A 44 25.22 -7.62 7.69
CA PRO A 44 24.00 -8.46 7.70
C PRO A 44 22.94 -8.07 8.74
N PHE A 45 23.29 -7.34 9.80
CA PHE A 45 22.37 -6.92 10.87
C PHE A 45 21.81 -5.51 10.67
N ALA A 46 22.42 -4.70 9.80
CA ALA A 46 22.04 -3.32 9.52
C ALA A 46 20.64 -3.17 8.90
N ALA A 47 20.21 -1.93 8.68
CA ALA A 47 19.04 -1.63 7.87
C ALA A 47 19.20 -2.24 6.46
N PRO A 48 18.17 -2.92 5.91
CA PRO A 48 18.30 -3.62 4.65
C PRO A 48 18.74 -2.74 3.46
N SER A 49 19.27 -3.38 2.41
CA SER A 49 19.65 -2.72 1.16
C SER A 49 18.39 -2.16 0.50
N ARG A 50 18.47 -0.99 -0.12
CA ARG A 50 17.34 -0.33 -0.77
C ARG A 50 17.43 -0.49 -2.28
N LEU A 51 16.38 -1.05 -2.85
CA LEU A 51 16.28 -1.36 -4.26
C LEU A 51 15.01 -0.75 -4.84
N ARG A 52 15.02 -0.57 -6.16
CA ARG A 52 13.83 -0.20 -6.92
C ARG A 52 13.69 -1.08 -8.14
N ALA A 53 12.47 -1.51 -8.44
CA ALA A 53 12.13 -2.16 -9.71
C ALA A 53 11.28 -1.19 -10.51
N ARG A 54 11.75 -0.82 -11.70
CA ARG A 54 11.08 0.12 -12.60
C ARG A 54 10.66 -0.58 -13.88
N VAL A 55 9.35 -0.61 -14.12
CA VAL A 55 8.68 -1.21 -15.30
C VAL A 55 8.22 -0.08 -16.22
N PRO A 56 8.64 -0.02 -17.50
CA PRO A 56 8.10 0.93 -18.45
C PRO A 56 6.58 0.74 -18.62
N GLN A 57 5.83 1.82 -18.83
CA GLN A 57 4.37 1.72 -19.00
C GLN A 57 3.96 0.81 -20.17
N ALA A 58 4.78 0.74 -21.22
CA ALA A 58 4.56 -0.18 -22.35
C ALA A 58 4.51 -1.66 -21.92
N GLU A 59 5.20 -2.05 -20.84
CA GLU A 59 5.15 -3.39 -20.26
C GLU A 59 4.08 -3.51 -19.16
N ALA A 60 3.96 -2.47 -18.32
CA ALA A 60 3.06 -2.43 -17.17
C ALA A 60 1.58 -2.42 -17.60
N GLY A 61 1.25 -1.62 -18.61
CA GLY A 61 -0.05 -1.59 -19.27
C GLY A 61 -1.16 -0.91 -18.47
N PHE A 62 -0.85 0.05 -17.59
CA PHE A 62 -1.89 0.78 -16.85
C PHE A 62 -2.44 1.94 -17.68
N ASP A 63 -3.76 1.96 -17.85
CA ASP A 63 -4.44 3.06 -18.53
C ASP A 63 -4.31 4.37 -17.74
N ALA A 64 -4.14 5.49 -18.45
CA ALA A 64 -3.98 6.83 -17.84
C ALA A 64 -5.17 7.24 -16.96
N ASP A 65 -6.36 6.69 -17.23
CA ASP A 65 -7.53 6.90 -16.40
C ASP A 65 -7.32 6.44 -14.94
N LEU A 66 -6.53 5.40 -14.70
CA LEU A 66 -6.25 4.89 -13.34
C LEU A 66 -5.39 5.84 -12.50
N PHE A 67 -4.78 6.87 -13.10
CA PHE A 67 -3.93 7.83 -12.43
C PHE A 67 -4.11 9.25 -13.00
N SER A 68 -5.32 9.55 -13.47
CA SER A 68 -5.67 10.82 -14.15
C SER A 68 -5.71 12.03 -13.22
N ASN A 69 -5.83 11.80 -11.91
CA ASN A 69 -5.79 12.82 -10.88
C ASN A 69 -5.01 12.31 -9.64
N PRO A 70 -4.64 13.19 -8.69
CA PRO A 70 -3.86 12.81 -7.51
C PRO A 70 -4.49 11.67 -6.69
N SER A 71 -5.81 11.69 -6.50
CA SER A 71 -6.51 10.66 -5.71
C SER A 71 -6.35 9.27 -6.35
N ARG A 72 -6.68 9.18 -7.64
CA ARG A 72 -6.57 7.92 -8.40
C ARG A 72 -5.12 7.43 -8.47
N ARG A 73 -4.16 8.33 -8.70
CA ARG A 73 -2.72 8.01 -8.73
C ARG A 73 -2.24 7.43 -7.40
N VAL A 74 -2.53 8.10 -6.29
CA VAL A 74 -2.13 7.64 -4.95
C VAL A 74 -2.78 6.30 -4.62
N ALA A 75 -4.05 6.10 -4.99
CA ALA A 75 -4.74 4.83 -4.79
C ALA A 75 -4.15 3.69 -5.62
N LEU A 76 -3.75 3.95 -6.88
CA LEU A 76 -3.07 2.97 -7.71
C LEU A 76 -1.68 2.64 -7.14
N GLU A 77 -0.90 3.63 -6.71
CA GLU A 77 0.39 3.43 -6.05
C GLU A 77 0.25 2.56 -4.78
N ASP A 78 -0.74 2.85 -3.93
CA ASP A 78 -1.05 2.06 -2.73
C ASP A 78 -1.46 0.61 -3.08
N TYR A 79 -2.32 0.42 -4.08
CA TYR A 79 -2.70 -0.92 -4.55
C TYR A 79 -1.48 -1.73 -5.02
N LEU A 80 -0.58 -1.12 -5.80
CA LEU A 80 0.61 -1.79 -6.31
C LEU A 80 1.60 -2.15 -5.20
N ALA A 81 1.79 -1.29 -4.20
CA ALA A 81 2.60 -1.62 -3.04
C ALA A 81 2.06 -2.84 -2.27
N ARG A 82 0.73 -2.92 -2.09
CA ARG A 82 0.05 -4.08 -1.48
C ARG A 82 0.12 -5.33 -2.34
N ALA A 83 -0.01 -5.19 -3.66
CA ALA A 83 0.15 -6.31 -4.59
C ALA A 83 1.57 -6.86 -4.54
N PHE A 84 2.59 -5.99 -4.47
CA PHE A 84 3.99 -6.39 -4.34
C PHE A 84 4.24 -7.10 -3.00
N ASP A 85 3.67 -6.63 -1.90
CA ASP A 85 3.76 -7.27 -0.58
C ASP A 85 3.10 -8.67 -0.55
N LYS A 86 1.94 -8.81 -1.21
CA LYS A 86 1.30 -10.12 -1.43
C LYS A 86 2.19 -11.04 -2.26
N ALA A 87 2.84 -10.52 -3.31
CA ALA A 87 3.77 -11.29 -4.12
C ALA A 87 5.00 -11.73 -3.31
N ILE A 88 5.54 -10.86 -2.44
CA ILE A 88 6.64 -11.21 -1.52
C ILE A 88 6.24 -12.42 -0.68
N THR A 89 5.05 -12.36 -0.07
CA THR A 89 4.55 -13.45 0.79
C THR A 89 4.41 -14.78 0.05
N ARG A 90 4.10 -14.75 -1.26
CA ARG A 90 3.95 -15.96 -2.09
C ARG A 90 5.28 -16.54 -2.56
N HIS A 91 6.24 -15.69 -2.93
CA HIS A 91 7.41 -16.11 -3.70
C HIS A 91 8.73 -16.10 -2.93
N VAL A 92 8.85 -15.30 -1.87
CA VAL A 92 10.10 -15.11 -1.14
C VAL A 92 10.21 -16.15 -0.03
N LYS A 93 11.27 -16.97 -0.08
CA LYS A 93 11.50 -18.00 0.95
C LYS A 93 11.80 -17.42 2.33
N GLY A 94 12.43 -16.24 2.36
CA GLY A 94 12.94 -15.64 3.58
C GLY A 94 14.13 -16.39 4.18
N ARG A 95 14.72 -15.82 5.25
CA ARG A 95 15.68 -16.49 6.17
C ARG A 95 16.81 -17.28 5.46
N ARG A 96 17.69 -16.58 4.74
CA ARG A 96 18.83 -17.15 3.99
C ARG A 96 20.17 -16.86 4.65
N GLY A 97 20.28 -17.09 5.96
CA GLY A 97 21.54 -16.93 6.71
C GLY A 97 21.41 -16.07 7.97
N THR A 98 22.42 -15.23 8.23
CA THR A 98 22.57 -14.47 9.47
C THR A 98 21.85 -13.11 9.43
N GLY A 99 21.30 -12.66 10.56
CA GLY A 99 20.68 -11.33 10.67
C GLY A 99 19.43 -11.20 9.81
N LYS A 100 19.37 -10.17 8.96
CA LYS A 100 18.23 -9.93 8.06
C LYS A 100 18.34 -10.66 6.72
N SER A 101 19.23 -11.64 6.61
CA SER A 101 19.49 -12.37 5.36
C SER A 101 18.22 -13.00 4.77
N GLY A 102 17.95 -12.73 3.50
CA GLY A 102 16.78 -13.21 2.77
C GLY A 102 15.50 -12.43 3.05
N LEU A 103 15.51 -11.39 3.88
CA LEU A 103 14.37 -10.50 4.04
C LEU A 103 14.12 -9.76 2.73
N VAL A 104 12.87 -9.75 2.26
CA VAL A 104 12.38 -8.82 1.25
C VAL A 104 11.13 -8.19 1.82
N ASN A 105 11.03 -6.86 1.80
CA ASN A 105 9.85 -6.16 2.29
C ASN A 105 9.64 -4.82 1.58
N ILE A 106 8.40 -4.35 1.59
CA ILE A 106 7.96 -3.06 1.07
C ILE A 106 7.08 -2.39 2.14
N ASP A 107 6.99 -1.07 2.12
CA ASP A 107 5.99 -0.35 2.91
C ASP A 107 4.65 -0.35 2.15
N SER A 108 3.77 -1.29 2.51
CA SER A 108 2.43 -1.45 1.91
C SER A 108 1.31 -0.75 2.67
N GLY A 109 1.64 0.01 3.73
CA GLY A 109 0.68 0.73 4.54
C GLY A 109 -0.22 -0.15 5.43
N GLY A 110 -1.12 0.53 6.14
CA GLY A 110 -2.15 -0.09 6.99
C GLY A 110 -3.52 -0.07 6.32
N GLN A 111 -4.55 0.30 7.06
CA GLN A 111 -5.89 0.46 6.49
C GLN A 111 -6.06 1.75 5.67
N GLU A 112 -5.18 2.72 5.87
CA GLU A 112 -5.20 4.01 5.18
C GLU A 112 -4.46 3.97 3.84
N ILE A 113 -5.05 4.66 2.85
CA ILE A 113 -4.44 4.99 1.57
C ILE A 113 -3.74 6.34 1.73
N LEU A 114 -2.40 6.32 1.70
CA LEU A 114 -1.56 7.52 1.84
C LEU A 114 -0.60 7.60 0.67
N GLU A 115 -0.24 8.82 0.28
CA GLU A 115 0.88 9.04 -0.63
C GLU A 115 2.18 8.59 0.05
N ARG A 116 2.88 7.64 -0.59
CA ARG A 116 4.10 7.03 -0.07
C ARG A 116 5.12 6.94 -1.18
N THR A 117 6.39 6.86 -0.80
CA THR A 117 7.48 6.64 -1.77
C THR A 117 7.62 5.17 -2.20
N ALA A 118 6.81 4.26 -1.65
CA ALA A 118 6.92 2.82 -1.86
C ALA A 118 6.57 2.40 -3.29
N ALA A 119 5.65 3.12 -3.93
CA ALA A 119 5.32 2.98 -5.33
C ALA A 119 5.22 4.35 -6.00
N VAL A 120 5.51 4.41 -7.29
CA VAL A 120 5.37 5.61 -8.12
C VAL A 120 4.76 5.19 -9.46
N VAL A 121 3.72 5.89 -9.88
CA VAL A 121 3.11 5.71 -11.20
C VAL A 121 3.10 7.03 -11.96
N ASN A 122 3.54 7.00 -13.21
CA ASN A 122 3.42 8.12 -14.15
C ASN A 122 3.25 7.60 -15.59
N MET A 123 3.29 8.53 -16.55
CA MET A 123 3.11 8.22 -17.98
C MET A 123 4.26 7.38 -18.57
N GLU A 124 5.44 7.38 -17.95
CA GLU A 124 6.63 6.69 -18.46
C GLU A 124 6.80 5.31 -17.82
N TYR A 125 6.55 5.19 -16.52
CA TYR A 125 6.86 3.97 -15.77
C TYR A 125 5.99 3.76 -14.53
N VAL A 126 6.00 2.51 -14.07
CA VAL A 126 5.64 2.09 -12.72
C VAL A 126 6.92 1.71 -11.98
N GLU A 127 7.09 2.16 -10.75
CA GLU A 127 8.24 1.83 -9.91
C GLU A 127 7.78 1.43 -8.53
N VAL A 128 8.40 0.39 -7.97
CA VAL A 128 8.31 0.07 -6.54
C VAL A 128 9.67 0.15 -5.88
N ARG A 129 9.67 0.55 -4.61
CA ARG A 129 10.85 0.71 -3.78
C ARG A 129 10.74 -0.23 -2.59
N PHE A 130 11.69 -1.15 -2.48
CA PHE A 130 11.65 -2.23 -1.51
C PHE A 130 13.03 -2.46 -0.90
N ALA A 131 13.04 -3.18 0.21
CA ALA A 131 14.26 -3.52 0.92
C ALA A 131 14.61 -4.99 0.72
N VAL A 132 15.91 -5.27 0.60
CA VAL A 132 16.46 -6.63 0.50
C VAL A 132 17.59 -6.81 1.50
N GLY A 133 17.43 -7.77 2.40
CA GLY A 133 18.48 -8.28 3.25
C GLY A 133 19.38 -9.24 2.47
N LEU A 134 20.40 -8.70 1.79
CA LEU A 134 21.45 -9.48 1.12
C LEU A 134 22.05 -10.57 2.04
N PRO A 135 22.04 -11.83 1.60
CA PRO A 135 22.32 -12.99 2.43
C PRO A 135 23.80 -13.14 2.78
N ALA A 136 24.05 -13.64 3.98
CA ALA A 136 25.39 -13.93 4.47
C ALA A 136 25.42 -15.07 5.50
N ARG A 137 26.58 -15.71 5.60
CA ARG A 137 26.94 -16.61 6.70
C ARG A 137 27.98 -15.92 7.57
N GLY A 138 27.58 -15.45 8.74
CA GLY A 138 28.38 -14.48 9.50
C GLY A 138 28.61 -13.23 8.66
N ARG A 139 29.87 -12.83 8.44
CA ARG A 139 30.24 -11.67 7.60
C ARG A 139 30.75 -12.05 6.20
N ARG A 140 30.41 -13.25 5.72
CA ARG A 140 30.79 -13.74 4.38
C ARG A 140 29.57 -13.69 3.46
N CYS A 141 29.70 -13.12 2.27
CA CYS A 141 28.62 -13.03 1.29
C CYS A 141 28.17 -14.44 0.85
N LEU A 142 26.85 -14.61 0.67
CA LEU A 142 26.26 -15.74 -0.03
C LEU A 142 25.74 -15.26 -1.38
N GLY A 143 26.64 -15.11 -2.34
CA GLY A 143 26.36 -14.57 -3.67
C GLY A 143 25.34 -15.42 -4.45
N ARG A 144 25.39 -16.74 -4.32
CA ARG A 144 24.39 -17.65 -4.92
C ARG A 144 22.98 -17.45 -4.36
N GLU A 145 22.87 -17.28 -3.05
CA GLU A 145 21.58 -16.96 -2.40
C GLU A 145 21.08 -15.58 -2.81
N ALA A 146 21.97 -14.60 -2.93
CA ALA A 146 21.61 -13.27 -3.41
C ALA A 146 21.14 -13.30 -4.88
N LEU A 147 21.73 -14.17 -5.70
CA LEU A 147 21.31 -14.37 -7.09
C LEU A 147 19.90 -14.95 -7.16
N GLU A 148 19.61 -15.95 -6.34
CA GLU A 148 18.26 -16.53 -6.27
C GLU A 148 17.21 -15.47 -5.87
N ILE A 149 17.51 -14.58 -4.93
CA ILE A 149 16.60 -13.48 -4.58
C ILE A 149 16.46 -12.50 -5.76
N LEU A 150 17.57 -11.94 -6.24
CA LEU A 150 17.55 -10.80 -7.16
C LEU A 150 17.20 -11.16 -8.61
N ALA A 151 17.57 -12.36 -9.05
CA ALA A 151 17.34 -12.84 -10.42
C ALA A 151 16.34 -14.00 -10.50
N GLY A 152 15.96 -14.61 -9.37
CA GLY A 152 14.95 -15.66 -9.31
C GLY A 152 13.62 -15.19 -8.72
N GLU A 153 13.62 -14.59 -7.53
CA GLU A 153 12.40 -14.16 -6.82
C GLU A 153 11.90 -12.79 -7.30
N VAL A 154 12.75 -11.76 -7.36
CA VAL A 154 12.35 -10.38 -7.72
C VAL A 154 11.65 -10.30 -9.08
N PRO A 155 12.09 -10.98 -10.16
CA PRO A 155 11.35 -10.99 -11.42
C PRO A 155 9.91 -11.51 -11.27
N ARG A 156 9.70 -12.56 -10.45
CA ARG A 156 8.36 -13.08 -10.15
C ARG A 156 7.52 -12.09 -9.35
N LEU A 157 8.15 -11.34 -8.43
CA LEU A 157 7.45 -10.26 -7.72
C LEU A 157 6.95 -9.21 -8.70
N VAL A 158 7.80 -8.76 -9.64
CA VAL A 158 7.43 -7.79 -10.67
C VAL A 158 6.31 -8.33 -11.56
N ASP A 159 6.45 -9.57 -12.05
CA ASP A 159 5.47 -10.18 -12.96
C ASP A 159 4.08 -10.30 -12.33
N ASP A 160 4.00 -10.62 -11.04
CA ASP A 160 2.73 -10.84 -10.32
C ASP A 160 2.10 -9.57 -9.75
N SER A 161 2.81 -8.44 -9.72
CA SER A 161 2.33 -7.24 -9.02
C SER A 161 2.38 -5.94 -9.80
N LEU A 162 3.21 -5.82 -10.85
CA LEU A 162 3.42 -4.54 -11.56
C LEU A 162 2.93 -4.56 -13.01
N LEU A 163 2.24 -5.63 -13.42
CA LEU A 163 1.73 -5.81 -14.76
C LEU A 163 0.21 -5.93 -14.68
N LEU A 164 -0.55 -5.04 -15.35
CA LEU A 164 -2.01 -4.99 -15.27
C LEU A 164 -2.66 -6.35 -15.60
N ARG A 165 -2.07 -7.11 -16.52
CA ARG A 165 -2.55 -8.44 -16.92
C ARG A 165 -2.48 -9.50 -15.81
N SER A 166 -1.67 -9.28 -14.78
CA SER A 166 -1.46 -10.20 -13.66
C SER A 166 -2.30 -9.83 -12.43
N LEU A 167 -2.97 -8.67 -12.46
CA LEU A 167 -3.71 -8.13 -11.33
C LEU A 167 -5.21 -8.43 -11.44
N ASP A 168 -5.86 -8.47 -10.28
CA ASP A 168 -7.32 -8.42 -10.18
C ASP A 168 -7.80 -7.04 -10.62
N ARG A 169 -8.28 -6.96 -11.87
CA ARG A 169 -8.69 -5.70 -12.50
C ARG A 169 -9.89 -5.07 -11.82
N ASP A 170 -10.82 -5.89 -11.32
CA ASP A 170 -12.03 -5.39 -10.68
C ASP A 170 -11.69 -4.86 -9.28
N GLY A 171 -10.90 -5.61 -8.51
CA GLY A 171 -10.39 -5.14 -7.22
C GLY A 171 -9.51 -3.89 -7.33
N LEU A 172 -8.70 -3.77 -8.39
CA LEU A 172 -7.90 -2.56 -8.65
C LEU A 172 -8.79 -1.36 -8.94
N ARG A 173 -9.80 -1.52 -9.80
CA ARG A 173 -10.73 -0.45 -10.15
C ARG A 173 -11.54 -0.01 -8.93
N GLU A 174 -12.02 -0.96 -8.13
CA GLU A 174 -12.72 -0.68 -6.88
C GLU A 174 -11.83 0.11 -5.90
N HIS A 175 -10.56 -0.27 -5.76
CA HIS A 175 -9.61 0.43 -4.89
C HIS A 175 -9.40 1.89 -5.30
N VAL A 176 -9.17 2.12 -6.60
CA VAL A 176 -9.00 3.46 -7.16
C VAL A 176 -10.27 4.30 -7.04
N ALA A 177 -11.42 3.74 -7.42
CA ALA A 177 -12.71 4.41 -7.35
C ALA A 177 -13.13 4.77 -5.92
N THR A 178 -12.87 3.88 -4.96
CA THR A 178 -13.20 4.08 -3.55
C THR A 178 -12.39 5.21 -2.93
N ALA A 179 -11.10 5.34 -3.29
CA ALA A 179 -10.28 6.45 -2.82
C ALA A 179 -10.75 7.78 -3.42
N GLU A 180 -11.05 7.81 -4.72
CA GLU A 180 -11.55 9.00 -5.39
C GLU A 180 -12.90 9.47 -4.83
N ASP A 181 -13.81 8.54 -4.54
CA ASP A 181 -15.09 8.86 -3.92
C ASP A 181 -14.91 9.48 -2.52
N GLN A 182 -13.95 8.99 -1.74
CA GLN A 182 -13.65 9.54 -0.41
C GLN A 182 -13.05 10.93 -0.48
N ASP A 183 -12.05 11.16 -1.34
CA ASP A 183 -11.46 12.50 -1.53
C ASP A 183 -12.49 13.48 -2.10
N TRP A 184 -13.28 13.04 -3.08
CA TRP A 184 -14.36 13.85 -3.64
C TRP A 184 -15.36 14.23 -2.56
N LEU A 185 -15.84 13.27 -1.75
CA LEU A 185 -16.80 13.54 -0.69
C LEU A 185 -16.22 14.49 0.36
N ARG A 186 -14.98 14.27 0.79
CA ARG A 186 -14.28 15.15 1.75
C ARG A 186 -14.21 16.59 1.23
N SER A 187 -13.88 16.77 -0.05
CA SER A 187 -13.80 18.10 -0.69
C SER A 187 -15.14 18.84 -0.77
N ARG A 188 -16.28 18.14 -0.58
CA ARG A 188 -17.63 18.74 -0.63
C ARG A 188 -18.21 19.07 0.73
N LEU A 189 -17.61 18.57 1.82
CA LEU A 189 -18.16 18.74 3.17
C LEU A 189 -18.43 20.20 3.54
N GLU A 190 -17.48 21.10 3.28
CA GLU A 190 -17.63 22.54 3.54
C GLU A 190 -18.81 23.14 2.76
N SER A 191 -18.90 22.86 1.45
CA SER A 191 -20.02 23.34 0.63
C SER A 191 -21.39 22.79 1.04
N MET A 192 -21.39 21.69 1.79
CA MET A 192 -22.59 21.07 2.36
C MET A 192 -22.89 21.54 3.79
N GLY A 193 -22.05 22.42 4.37
CA GLY A 193 -22.14 22.85 5.77
C GLY A 193 -21.88 21.72 6.77
N LEU A 194 -21.07 20.73 6.40
CA LEU A 194 -20.77 19.56 7.21
C LEU A 194 -19.31 19.57 7.68
N ALA A 195 -19.09 19.15 8.91
CA ALA A 195 -17.77 18.83 9.46
C ALA A 195 -17.33 17.39 9.15
N ALA A 196 -18.29 16.46 9.09
CA ALA A 196 -18.04 15.05 8.79
C ALA A 196 -19.26 14.38 8.15
N PHE A 197 -19.02 13.24 7.49
CA PHE A 197 -20.06 12.37 6.95
C PHE A 197 -19.76 10.91 7.30
N VAL A 198 -20.78 10.18 7.76
CA VAL A 198 -20.67 8.75 8.12
C VAL A 198 -21.70 7.95 7.30
N VAL A 199 -21.25 7.17 6.32
CA VAL A 199 -22.14 6.40 5.43
C VAL A 199 -22.97 5.35 6.19
N ASP A 200 -24.22 5.17 5.78
CA ASP A 200 -25.05 4.05 6.23
C ASP A 200 -24.38 2.71 5.88
N GLY A 201 -24.42 1.76 6.82
CA GLY A 201 -23.82 0.44 6.66
C GLY A 201 -22.36 0.35 7.09
N ALA A 202 -21.72 1.46 7.48
CA ALA A 202 -20.32 1.47 7.93
C ALA A 202 -20.06 0.53 9.12
N ILE A 203 -18.86 -0.04 9.16
CA ILE A 203 -18.35 -0.86 10.27
C ILE A 203 -17.28 -0.05 11.01
N LEU A 204 -17.72 0.63 12.07
CA LEU A 204 -16.88 1.49 12.88
C LEU A 204 -15.99 0.74 13.89
N PRO A 205 -16.45 -0.32 14.59
CA PRO A 205 -15.61 -1.02 15.56
C PRO A 205 -14.48 -1.78 14.86
N ARG A 206 -13.30 -1.78 15.49
CA ARG A 206 -12.10 -2.48 15.01
C ARG A 206 -11.98 -3.85 15.67
N GLN A 207 -11.18 -4.72 15.07
CA GLN A 207 -10.98 -6.10 15.50
C GLN A 207 -10.44 -6.19 16.92
N SER A 208 -9.48 -5.32 17.28
CA SER A 208 -8.99 -5.17 18.65
C SER A 208 -8.29 -3.83 18.86
N GLY A 209 -7.78 -3.56 20.07
CA GLY A 209 -7.00 -2.35 20.36
C GLY A 209 -5.63 -2.28 19.65
N ILE A 210 -5.16 -3.38 19.08
CA ILE A 210 -3.86 -3.48 18.37
C ILE A 210 -4.00 -3.90 16.90
N ASP A 211 -5.21 -4.15 16.44
CA ASP A 211 -5.52 -4.59 15.08
C ASP A 211 -6.60 -3.68 14.52
N ASP A 212 -6.16 -2.77 13.65
CA ASP A 212 -7.02 -1.75 13.08
C ASP A 212 -7.90 -2.29 11.95
N ARG A 213 -7.97 -3.60 11.67
CA ARG A 213 -8.96 -4.16 10.72
C ARG A 213 -10.39 -4.06 11.28
N PRO A 214 -11.44 -4.07 10.45
CA PRO A 214 -12.82 -4.02 10.95
C PRO A 214 -13.13 -5.25 11.81
N LEU A 215 -13.99 -5.07 12.81
CA LEU A 215 -14.52 -6.18 13.58
C LEU A 215 -15.21 -7.17 12.64
N SER A 216 -14.89 -8.46 12.77
CA SER A 216 -15.47 -9.52 11.95
C SER A 216 -17.01 -9.45 11.92
N PRO A 217 -17.67 -9.72 10.77
CA PRO A 217 -19.12 -9.47 10.59
C PRO A 217 -20.07 -10.16 11.58
N GLY A 218 -19.63 -11.20 12.29
CA GLY A 218 -20.43 -11.90 13.29
C GLY A 218 -20.76 -11.00 14.48
N GLY A 219 -21.98 -10.47 14.52
CA GLY A 219 -22.49 -9.66 15.64
C GLY A 219 -22.18 -8.16 15.56
N VAL A 220 -21.69 -7.67 14.43
CA VAL A 220 -21.41 -6.23 14.23
C VAL A 220 -22.70 -5.47 13.94
N ILE A 221 -22.96 -4.44 14.75
CA ILE A 221 -24.02 -3.47 14.47
C ILE A 221 -23.47 -2.46 13.45
N ARG A 222 -23.99 -2.51 12.24
CA ARG A 222 -23.66 -1.54 11.19
C ARG A 222 -24.23 -0.17 11.55
N PHE A 223 -23.48 0.88 11.21
CA PHE A 223 -23.92 2.24 11.44
C PHE A 223 -25.20 2.54 10.64
N ARG A 224 -26.14 3.27 11.26
CA ARG A 224 -27.35 3.75 10.60
C ARG A 224 -27.63 5.17 11.06
N SER A 225 -27.80 6.05 10.10
CA SER A 225 -27.97 7.48 10.30
C SER A 225 -29.36 7.77 10.88
N PRO A 226 -29.45 8.60 11.93
CA PRO A 226 -30.73 9.15 12.40
C PRO A 226 -31.48 9.84 11.25
N GLY A 227 -32.81 9.87 11.31
CA GLY A 227 -33.64 10.48 10.27
C GLY A 227 -33.28 11.95 10.02
N GLU A 228 -33.17 12.73 11.09
CA GLU A 228 -32.92 14.19 11.07
C GLU A 228 -31.51 14.57 10.60
N LEU A 229 -30.53 13.67 10.73
CA LEU A 229 -29.15 13.88 10.29
C LEU A 229 -28.83 13.14 8.98
N GLY A 230 -29.81 12.45 8.40
CA GLY A 230 -29.63 11.67 7.18
C GLY A 230 -29.58 12.56 5.95
N VAL A 231 -28.46 12.54 5.23
CA VAL A 231 -28.28 13.25 3.96
C VAL A 231 -27.92 12.27 2.85
N GLU A 232 -28.35 12.58 1.62
CA GLU A 232 -27.97 11.83 0.42
C GLU A 232 -26.90 12.59 -0.35
N VAL A 233 -25.89 11.86 -0.83
CA VAL A 233 -24.79 12.42 -1.62
C VAL A 233 -24.60 11.60 -2.89
N GLN A 234 -24.38 12.27 -4.01
CA GLN A 234 -24.05 11.64 -5.28
C GLN A 234 -22.53 11.59 -5.45
N LEU A 235 -21.94 10.41 -5.33
CA LEU A 235 -20.50 10.19 -5.55
C LEU A 235 -20.19 9.95 -7.03
N PRO A 236 -18.96 10.25 -7.50
CA PRO A 236 -18.59 10.11 -8.89
C PRO A 236 -18.52 8.64 -9.36
N ASN A 237 -18.13 7.70 -8.50
CA ASN A 237 -17.99 6.28 -8.89
C ASN A 237 -19.08 5.39 -8.28
N ARG A 238 -19.25 5.37 -6.94
CA ARG A 238 -20.21 4.51 -6.23
C ARG A 238 -21.67 4.93 -6.43
N GLY A 239 -21.90 6.13 -6.92
CA GLY A 239 -23.24 6.67 -7.15
C GLY A 239 -23.85 7.27 -5.88
N ARG A 240 -25.17 7.19 -5.76
CA ARG A 240 -25.90 7.78 -4.63
C ARG A 240 -25.71 6.97 -3.35
N VAL A 241 -25.31 7.64 -2.28
CA VAL A 241 -25.19 7.08 -0.93
C VAL A 241 -25.96 7.92 0.10
N ARG A 242 -26.42 7.28 1.17
CA ARG A 242 -27.02 7.94 2.33
C ARG A 242 -26.10 7.79 3.53
N GLY A 243 -26.03 8.82 4.37
CA GLY A 243 -25.25 8.80 5.60
C GLY A 243 -25.61 9.92 6.55
N MET A 244 -24.95 9.96 7.70
CA MET A 244 -25.15 10.97 8.73
C MET A 244 -24.25 12.14 8.39
N GLY A 245 -24.83 13.30 8.09
CA GLY A 245 -24.12 14.55 8.02
C GLY A 245 -23.97 15.14 9.42
N VAL A 246 -22.72 15.35 9.85
CA VAL A 246 -22.42 16.10 11.08
C VAL A 246 -22.24 17.56 10.69
N PRO A 247 -23.14 18.48 11.10
CA PRO A 247 -23.07 19.87 10.72
C PRO A 247 -21.86 20.57 11.37
N GLU A 248 -21.46 21.70 10.81
CA GLU A 248 -20.54 22.61 11.47
C GLU A 248 -21.08 23.11 12.82
N GLY A 249 -20.17 23.43 13.74
CA GLY A 249 -20.49 23.89 15.09
C GLY A 249 -20.34 22.78 16.14
N LEU A 250 -21.10 22.89 17.24
CA LEU A 250 -21.00 21.98 18.37
C LEU A 250 -21.96 20.79 18.21
N THR A 251 -21.41 19.60 17.98
CA THR A 251 -22.17 18.34 18.01
C THR A 251 -21.85 17.56 19.28
N LEU A 252 -22.87 17.21 20.08
CA LEU A 252 -22.72 16.41 21.30
C LEU A 252 -23.11 14.95 21.05
N VAL A 253 -22.16 14.03 21.24
CA VAL A 253 -22.41 12.58 21.19
C VAL A 253 -22.60 12.05 22.62
N VAL A 254 -23.85 11.75 22.99
CA VAL A 254 -24.24 11.32 24.34
C VAL A 254 -24.58 9.82 24.40
N GLY A 255 -24.63 9.24 25.61
CA GLY A 255 -24.98 7.84 25.83
C GLY A 255 -24.17 7.16 26.95
N GLY A 256 -24.60 5.97 27.38
CA GLY A 256 -23.97 5.19 28.45
C GLY A 256 -22.53 4.72 28.15
N GLY A 257 -21.83 4.24 29.17
CA GLY A 257 -20.52 3.60 29.00
C GLY A 257 -20.61 2.40 28.05
N TYR A 258 -19.61 2.21 27.19
CA TYR A 258 -19.55 1.13 26.20
C TYR A 258 -20.63 1.12 25.09
N HIS A 259 -21.39 2.22 24.91
CA HIS A 259 -22.39 2.36 23.84
C HIS A 259 -21.82 2.85 22.49
N GLY A 260 -20.51 2.71 22.24
CA GLY A 260 -19.92 3.03 20.93
C GLY A 260 -19.61 4.50 20.64
N LYS A 261 -19.76 5.43 21.60
CA LYS A 261 -19.44 6.86 21.43
C LYS A 261 -18.01 7.10 20.94
N SER A 262 -17.03 6.54 21.66
CA SER A 262 -15.61 6.65 21.28
C SER A 262 -15.31 5.94 19.96
N THR A 263 -16.06 4.89 19.61
CA THR A 263 -15.92 4.21 18.33
C THR A 263 -16.33 5.10 17.17
N LEU A 264 -17.46 5.80 17.30
CA LEU A 264 -17.90 6.80 16.31
C LEU A 264 -16.90 7.96 16.19
N LEU A 265 -16.49 8.54 17.32
CA LEU A 265 -15.52 9.64 17.33
C LEU A 265 -14.19 9.24 16.71
N LYS A 266 -13.66 8.05 17.01
CA LYS A 266 -12.41 7.54 16.40
C LYS A 266 -12.55 7.30 14.90
N ALA A 267 -13.71 6.84 14.43
CA ALA A 267 -13.93 6.69 13.00
C ALA A 267 -13.92 8.04 12.28
N MET A 268 -14.55 9.07 12.86
CA MET A 268 -14.49 10.43 12.32
C MET A 268 -13.08 11.04 12.44
N GLU A 269 -12.37 10.82 13.54
CA GLU A 269 -10.96 11.25 13.71
C GLU A 269 -10.06 10.69 12.60
N ARG A 270 -10.27 9.41 12.22
CA ARG A 270 -9.53 8.79 11.11
C ARG A 270 -10.07 9.18 9.72
N GLY A 271 -11.27 9.74 9.62
CA GLY A 271 -11.92 10.14 8.37
C GLY A 271 -11.22 11.26 7.60
N VAL A 272 -10.18 11.87 8.18
CA VAL A 272 -9.24 12.75 7.46
C VAL A 272 -8.40 11.98 6.43
N TYR A 273 -8.30 10.66 6.55
CA TYR A 273 -7.62 9.78 5.61
C TYR A 273 -8.59 8.96 4.76
N ASN A 274 -8.16 8.62 3.55
CA ASN A 274 -8.82 7.57 2.75
C ASN A 274 -8.52 6.21 3.36
N HIS A 275 -9.50 5.31 3.33
CA HIS A 275 -9.36 3.92 3.74
C HIS A 275 -9.56 2.97 2.56
N VAL A 276 -8.92 1.80 2.64
CA VAL A 276 -9.06 0.73 1.64
C VAL A 276 -10.49 0.20 1.54
N PRO A 277 -10.92 -0.31 0.37
CA PRO A 277 -12.20 -1.02 0.27
C PRO A 277 -12.32 -2.15 1.29
N GLY A 278 -13.49 -2.25 1.92
CA GLY A 278 -13.77 -3.26 2.94
C GLY A 278 -13.18 -2.95 4.33
N ASP A 279 -12.58 -1.77 4.54
CA ASP A 279 -12.15 -1.31 5.87
C ASP A 279 -13.32 -1.11 6.85
N GLY A 280 -14.52 -0.86 6.34
CA GLY A 280 -15.69 -0.47 7.10
C GLY A 280 -15.82 1.05 7.31
N ARG A 281 -14.74 1.82 7.16
CA ARG A 281 -14.72 3.29 7.30
C ARG A 281 -14.47 4.01 5.98
N GLU A 282 -14.43 3.32 4.84
CA GLU A 282 -14.20 3.89 3.50
C GLU A 282 -15.34 4.80 2.98
N GLY A 283 -16.37 5.05 3.80
CA GLY A 283 -17.37 6.11 3.59
C GLY A 283 -17.55 6.99 4.82
N VAL A 284 -16.54 7.05 5.68
CA VAL A 284 -16.45 7.95 6.83
C VAL A 284 -15.39 9.00 6.52
N VAL A 285 -15.81 10.23 6.29
CA VAL A 285 -14.90 11.33 5.96
C VAL A 285 -15.11 12.51 6.91
N THR A 286 -14.03 13.20 7.20
CA THR A 286 -14.01 14.39 8.06
C THR A 286 -13.17 15.45 7.35
N ARG A 287 -13.54 16.72 7.53
CA ARG A 287 -12.74 17.85 7.04
C ARG A 287 -11.30 17.79 7.54
N GLU A 288 -10.39 18.36 6.76
CA GLU A 288 -8.94 18.34 7.08
C GLU A 288 -8.52 19.47 8.05
N ASP A 289 -9.37 20.48 8.26
CA ASP A 289 -9.11 21.69 9.05
C ASP A 289 -9.72 21.70 10.46
#